data_AF-E3N5H0-F1
#
_entry.id   AF-E3N5H0-F1
#
_cell.length_a   1.000
_cell.length_b   1.000
_cell.length_c   1.000
_cell.angle_alpha   90.00
_cell.angle_beta   90.00
_cell.angle_gamma   90.00
#
_symmetry.space_group_name_H-M   'P 1'
#
loop_
_entity.id
_entity.type
_entity.pdbx_description
1 polymer ?
#
loop_
_entity_poly.entity_id
_entity_poly.type
_entity_poly.pdbx_seq_one_letter_code
_entity_poly.pdbx_strand_id
1 'polypeptide(L)'
;MEKMEIEDAQKAGDEGEGKDDANSLDGSLWAHVTELENVNVSLKEKMKRIRGFEKFVEKSEEVVQNLQKALGDTTLAARKQDLMVAPVEKYCKELRERYEEVRCDGWQEKVLKLMREKAVETVEQLRDECEKAGDENEEEKEELEKENEKLKENNKYFQRLLEEKNVEMADEMARSEAERERLQKKLEEMSALPILKLPIIVLMKILKTIDIDTVILISLCSRKMYHLVKNFRDKSVTLRIEIYGRDSYVRVVTPNGYHEVEVMSGEKEDFRNLEQLNINGHLVPIDRSRKHDHVWETYWDDKVEGLHSVMEYISDLFGIKIVTKITVSLGTMRLLDVLKERQRNVFELATYFRLNEKESHLILDNYPAKVIRISGLPHNFPIGKYLQTVDSLTVNSKVLITLDDLLKMNCVDLFLSRNRFTGTEIKRLLQHWAIGGFKRLKYLELDVEDLNMEDVFGELTHSQMTENRTYK
;
A
#
# COMPACT_ATOMS: atom_id res chain seq x y z
N MET A 1 23.53 57.61 43.34
CA MET A 1 22.47 57.36 42.35
C MET A 1 22.42 55.85 42.18
N GLU A 2 21.96 55.17 43.22
CA GLU A 2 20.53 54.75 43.43
C GLU A 2 20.19 53.63 42.46
N LYS A 3 20.37 52.37 42.87
CA LYS A 3 19.51 51.49 43.73
C LYS A 3 18.90 50.45 42.76
N MET A 4 19.30 49.18 42.78
CA MET A 4 18.84 48.12 43.71
C MET A 4 17.31 48.09 43.73
N GLU A 5 16.62 47.05 43.27
CA GLU A 5 16.39 45.84 44.06
C GLU A 5 15.89 44.66 43.22
N ILE A 6 16.30 43.48 43.68
CA ILE A 6 15.75 42.16 43.43
C ILE A 6 14.45 42.07 44.24
N GLU A 7 13.40 41.40 43.74
CA GLU A 7 12.46 40.72 44.64
C GLU A 7 11.92 39.43 44.02
N ASP A 8 12.15 38.36 44.80
CA ASP A 8 11.79 36.96 44.65
C ASP A 8 10.35 36.68 45.17
N ALA A 9 9.87 35.47 44.83
CA ALA A 9 8.92 34.65 45.60
C ALA A 9 7.42 35.06 45.55
N GLN A 10 6.40 34.20 45.57
CA GLN A 10 6.13 32.80 45.98
C GLN A 10 5.01 32.23 45.07
N LYS A 11 4.98 30.96 44.60
CA LYS A 11 4.76 29.64 45.25
C LYS A 11 3.36 29.36 45.83
N ALA A 12 2.92 28.10 45.58
CA ALA A 12 1.79 27.32 46.14
C ALA A 12 0.43 27.52 45.44
N GLY A 13 -0.37 26.51 45.09
CA GLY A 13 -0.37 25.04 45.23
C GLY A 13 -1.49 24.52 44.29
N ASP A 14 -1.28 23.42 43.55
CA ASP A 14 -1.66 22.04 43.87
C ASP A 14 -3.17 21.78 44.03
N GLU A 15 -3.56 20.62 43.48
CA GLU A 15 -4.85 19.90 43.54
C GLU A 15 -5.97 20.26 42.55
N GLY A 16 -6.32 19.30 41.67
CA GLY A 16 -7.60 19.34 40.96
C GLY A 16 -7.73 18.53 39.66
N GLU A 17 -7.52 17.22 39.73
CA GLU A 17 -8.11 16.17 38.87
C GLU A 17 -8.03 16.28 37.34
N GLY A 18 -7.29 15.32 36.77
CA GLY A 18 -7.46 14.93 35.37
C GLY A 18 -8.86 14.38 35.10
N LYS A 19 -9.43 14.81 33.97
CA LYS A 19 -10.34 14.00 33.19
C LYS A 19 -9.89 14.01 31.75
N ASP A 20 -9.77 12.80 31.25
CA ASP A 20 -9.48 12.44 29.88
C ASP A 20 -10.52 13.08 28.94
N ASP A 21 -10.06 13.92 28.01
CA ASP A 21 -10.84 14.29 26.82
C ASP A 21 -10.16 13.67 25.59
N ALA A 22 -10.36 12.36 25.46
CA ALA A 22 -10.24 11.67 24.20
C ALA A 22 -11.53 11.87 23.39
N ASN A 23 -11.35 12.24 22.12
CA ASN A 23 -12.33 12.19 21.03
C ASN A 23 -13.58 13.07 21.16
N SER A 24 -13.45 14.30 20.64
CA SER A 24 -14.52 14.93 19.87
C SER A 24 -13.91 15.75 18.74
N LEU A 25 -13.72 15.12 17.56
CA LEU A 25 -13.60 15.86 16.31
C LEU A 25 -15.01 16.31 15.92
N ASP A 26 -15.51 17.30 16.64
CA ASP A 26 -16.74 18.02 16.30
C ASP A 26 -16.47 18.95 15.11
N GLY A 27 -17.53 19.27 14.37
CA GLY A 27 -17.60 20.02 13.10
C GLY A 27 -17.08 21.47 13.10
N SER A 28 -16.10 21.79 13.95
CA SER A 28 -15.42 23.08 14.09
C SER A 28 -14.72 23.56 12.82
N LEU A 29 -14.28 22.66 11.92
CA LEU A 29 -13.55 23.07 10.72
C LEU A 29 -14.46 23.70 9.66
N TRP A 30 -15.74 23.30 9.61
CA TRP A 30 -16.73 23.93 8.74
C TRP A 30 -17.18 25.29 9.28
N ALA A 31 -17.35 25.42 10.60
CA ALA A 31 -17.69 26.68 11.23
C ALA A 31 -16.66 27.79 10.93
N HIS A 32 -15.36 27.46 10.92
CA HIS A 32 -14.30 28.40 10.57
C HIS A 32 -14.24 28.77 9.09
N VAL A 33 -14.70 27.90 8.18
CA VAL A 33 -14.79 28.21 6.75
C VAL A 33 -15.97 29.15 6.47
N THR A 34 -17.09 28.98 7.17
CA THR A 34 -18.27 29.85 7.04
C THR A 34 -18.04 31.24 7.64
N GLU A 35 -17.23 31.37 8.70
CA GLU A 35 -16.91 32.67 9.33
C GLU A 35 -16.11 33.63 8.43
N LEU A 36 -15.35 33.10 7.45
CA LEU A 36 -14.61 33.91 6.46
C LEU A 36 -15.50 34.47 5.33
N GLU A 37 -16.74 34.01 5.19
CA GLU A 37 -17.67 34.47 4.14
C GLU A 37 -18.47 35.72 4.51
N ASN A 38 -18.29 36.29 5.70
CA ASN A 38 -19.01 37.48 6.16
C ASN A 38 -18.53 38.82 5.55
N VAL A 39 -17.79 38.80 4.45
CA VAL A 39 -17.66 39.99 3.60
C VAL A 39 -18.82 39.97 2.61
N ASN A 40 -19.81 40.83 2.81
CA ASN A 40 -21.01 40.89 1.98
C ASN A 40 -20.67 41.40 0.56
N VAL A 41 -20.24 40.50 -0.32
CA VAL A 41 -19.86 40.80 -1.71
C VAL A 41 -21.11 40.77 -2.61
N SER A 42 -21.39 41.86 -3.34
CA SER A 42 -22.55 41.94 -4.26
C SER A 42 -22.60 40.78 -5.27
N LEU A 43 -23.80 40.39 -5.72
CA LEU A 43 -23.97 39.33 -6.72
C LEU A 43 -23.18 39.58 -8.02
N LYS A 44 -23.12 40.84 -8.44
CA LYS A 44 -22.36 41.25 -9.64
C LYS A 44 -20.87 40.95 -9.47
N GLU A 45 -20.34 41.17 -8.27
CA GLU A 45 -18.95 40.90 -7.95
C GLU A 45 -18.69 39.40 -7.73
N LYS A 46 -19.63 38.64 -7.13
CA LYS A 46 -19.56 37.17 -7.04
C LYS A 46 -19.49 36.51 -8.43
N MET A 47 -20.40 36.87 -9.35
CA MET A 47 -20.36 36.37 -10.74
C MET A 47 -19.10 36.79 -11.49
N LYS A 48 -18.60 38.02 -11.25
CA LYS A 48 -17.36 38.49 -11.86
C LYS A 48 -16.16 37.69 -11.38
N ARG A 49 -16.11 37.33 -10.09
CA ARG A 49 -15.03 36.51 -9.51
C ARG A 49 -15.06 35.08 -10.04
N ILE A 50 -16.23 34.45 -10.13
CA ILE A 50 -16.36 33.09 -10.71
C ILE A 50 -15.88 33.07 -12.17
N ARG A 51 -16.40 33.98 -13.01
CA ARG A 51 -15.98 34.08 -14.41
C ARG A 51 -14.52 34.51 -14.57
N GLY A 52 -14.02 35.34 -13.66
CA GLY A 52 -12.63 35.76 -13.63
C GLY A 52 -11.70 34.59 -13.31
N PHE A 53 -12.09 33.75 -12.36
CA PHE A 53 -11.35 32.55 -11.98
C PHE A 53 -11.43 31.48 -13.07
N GLU A 54 -12.60 31.27 -13.69
CA GLU A 54 -12.75 30.38 -14.85
C GLU A 54 -11.82 30.80 -15.99
N LYS A 55 -11.83 32.07 -16.39
CA LYS A 55 -10.91 32.59 -17.41
C LYS A 55 -9.44 32.47 -17.03
N PHE A 56 -9.13 32.59 -15.74
CA PHE A 56 -7.77 32.41 -15.23
C PHE A 56 -7.33 30.94 -15.37
N VAL A 57 -8.23 30.01 -15.04
CA VAL A 57 -8.01 28.56 -15.16
C VAL A 57 -7.91 28.15 -16.64
N GLU A 58 -8.77 28.66 -17.53
CA GLU A 58 -8.69 28.42 -18.99
C GLU A 58 -7.36 28.91 -19.58
N LYS A 59 -6.91 30.11 -19.18
CA LYS A 59 -5.64 30.68 -19.66
C LYS A 59 -4.40 30.05 -19.04
N SER A 60 -4.56 29.16 -18.06
CA SER A 60 -3.42 28.48 -17.42
C SER A 60 -2.60 27.67 -18.43
N GLU A 61 -3.21 27.17 -19.49
CA GLU A 61 -2.51 26.44 -20.56
C GLU A 61 -1.70 27.35 -21.49
N GLU A 62 -2.18 28.57 -21.75
CA GLU A 62 -1.42 29.59 -22.49
C GLU A 62 -0.15 29.99 -21.73
N VAL A 63 -0.18 29.98 -20.39
CA VAL A 63 1.01 30.26 -19.56
C VAL A 63 2.10 29.21 -19.77
N VAL A 64 1.72 27.93 -19.86
CA VAL A 64 2.64 26.84 -20.19
C VAL A 64 3.21 27.00 -21.60
N GLN A 65 2.37 27.30 -22.58
CA GLN A 65 2.80 27.48 -23.99
C GLN A 65 3.71 28.69 -24.16
N ASN A 66 3.42 29.80 -23.50
CA ASN A 66 4.25 31.00 -23.52
C ASN A 66 5.61 30.76 -22.86
N LEU A 67 5.63 30.00 -21.76
CA LEU A 67 6.87 29.60 -21.09
C LEU A 67 7.71 28.69 -21.99
N GLN A 68 7.09 27.69 -22.63
CA GLN A 68 7.74 26.80 -23.60
C GLN A 68 8.31 27.59 -24.80
N LYS A 69 7.57 28.55 -25.35
CA LYS A 69 8.00 29.39 -26.47
C LYS A 69 9.14 30.32 -26.09
N ALA A 70 9.05 31.00 -24.94
CA ALA A 70 10.11 31.86 -24.43
C ALA A 70 11.40 31.09 -24.13
N LEU A 71 11.30 29.83 -23.72
CA LEU A 71 12.44 28.95 -23.52
C LEU A 71 13.00 28.42 -24.86
N GLY A 72 12.17 28.16 -25.86
CA GLY A 72 12.60 27.73 -27.19
C GLY A 72 13.54 28.72 -27.91
N ASP A 73 13.43 30.01 -27.60
CA ASP A 73 14.30 31.07 -28.13
C ASP A 73 15.64 31.24 -27.36
N THR A 74 15.89 30.40 -26.35
CA THR A 74 17.12 30.45 -25.52
C THR A 74 18.14 29.38 -25.92
N THR A 75 19.44 29.65 -25.70
CA THR A 75 20.53 28.67 -25.91
C THR A 75 20.64 27.61 -24.80
N LEU A 76 19.63 27.50 -23.91
CA LEU A 76 19.64 26.51 -22.84
C LEU A 76 19.48 25.09 -23.39
N ALA A 77 20.19 24.13 -22.78
CA ALA A 77 19.99 22.72 -23.09
C ALA A 77 18.57 22.28 -22.73
N ALA A 78 17.91 21.53 -23.62
CA ALA A 78 16.52 21.07 -23.49
C ALA A 78 16.17 20.49 -22.10
N ARG A 79 17.09 19.73 -21.48
CA ARG A 79 16.90 19.17 -20.13
C ARG A 79 16.71 20.22 -19.03
N LYS A 80 17.36 21.39 -19.15
CA LYS A 80 17.17 22.48 -18.18
C LYS A 80 15.87 23.25 -18.44
N GLN A 81 15.42 23.31 -19.69
CA GLN A 81 14.12 23.89 -20.04
C GLN A 81 12.99 23.02 -19.48
N ASP A 82 13.08 21.69 -19.63
CA ASP A 82 12.09 20.74 -19.08
C ASP A 82 12.01 20.80 -17.54
N LEU A 83 13.15 20.94 -16.85
CA LEU A 83 13.17 21.10 -15.38
C LEU A 83 12.43 22.36 -14.91
N MET A 84 12.30 23.37 -15.77
CA MET A 84 11.57 24.61 -15.47
C MET A 84 10.09 24.53 -15.89
N VAL A 85 9.78 23.82 -16.98
CA VAL A 85 8.41 23.71 -17.52
C VAL A 85 7.58 22.67 -16.76
N ALA A 86 8.15 21.51 -16.42
CA ALA A 86 7.40 20.39 -15.84
C ALA A 86 6.69 20.70 -14.49
N PRO A 87 7.27 21.47 -13.55
CA PRO A 87 6.55 21.87 -12.33
C PRO A 87 5.34 22.78 -12.62
N VAL A 88 5.47 23.66 -13.62
CA VAL A 88 4.41 24.59 -14.02
C VAL A 88 3.27 23.83 -14.72
N GLU A 89 3.61 22.89 -15.60
CA GLU A 89 2.63 21.99 -16.23
C GLU A 89 1.85 21.19 -15.19
N LYS A 90 2.54 20.61 -14.21
CA LYS A 90 1.92 19.85 -13.13
C LYS A 90 0.96 20.71 -12.30
N TYR A 91 1.39 21.91 -11.91
CA TYR A 91 0.55 22.84 -11.15
C TYR A 91 -0.70 23.25 -11.94
N CYS A 92 -0.55 23.60 -13.23
CA CYS A 92 -1.68 23.95 -14.08
C CYS A 92 -2.65 22.78 -14.29
N LYS A 93 -2.15 21.53 -14.33
CA LYS A 93 -2.98 20.33 -14.40
C LYS A 93 -3.78 20.10 -13.12
N GLU A 94 -3.11 20.13 -11.97
CA GLU A 94 -3.78 19.96 -10.65
C GLU A 94 -4.81 21.07 -10.40
N LEU A 95 -4.51 22.31 -10.80
CA LEU A 95 -5.44 23.43 -10.71
C LEU A 95 -6.73 23.19 -11.51
N ARG A 96 -6.63 22.61 -12.71
CA ARG A 96 -7.79 22.27 -13.54
C ARG A 96 -8.60 21.12 -12.97
N GLU A 97 -7.93 20.06 -12.50
CA GLU A 97 -8.60 18.90 -11.88
C GLU A 97 -9.39 19.31 -10.64
N ARG A 98 -8.77 20.11 -9.75
CA ARG A 98 -9.44 20.65 -8.56
C ARG A 98 -10.58 21.60 -8.90
N TYR A 99 -10.45 22.40 -9.96
CA TYR A 99 -11.55 23.24 -10.42
C TYR A 99 -12.75 22.40 -10.88
N GLU A 100 -12.49 21.31 -11.62
CA GLU A 100 -13.55 20.41 -12.10
C GLU A 100 -14.26 19.66 -10.96
N GLU A 101 -13.53 19.23 -9.92
CA GLU A 101 -14.09 18.65 -8.69
C GLU A 101 -15.07 19.60 -7.98
N VAL A 102 -14.77 20.90 -7.97
CA VAL A 102 -15.62 21.91 -7.33
C VAL A 102 -16.78 22.35 -8.25
N ARG A 103 -16.63 22.18 -9.56
CA ARG A 103 -17.59 22.63 -10.58
C ARG A 103 -18.62 21.55 -10.98
N CYS A 104 -18.69 20.40 -10.29
CA CYS A 104 -19.32 19.13 -10.73
C CYS A 104 -20.64 19.15 -11.56
N ASP A 105 -21.42 20.22 -11.61
CA ASP A 105 -22.59 20.38 -12.51
C ASP A 105 -22.90 21.85 -12.94
N GLY A 106 -22.01 22.80 -12.62
CA GLY A 106 -22.20 24.24 -12.85
C GLY A 106 -23.39 24.87 -12.13
N TRP A 107 -23.92 24.25 -11.06
CA TRP A 107 -25.11 24.70 -10.34
C TRP A 107 -24.95 26.12 -9.79
N GLN A 108 -23.74 26.52 -9.40
CA GLN A 108 -23.46 27.83 -8.80
C GLN A 108 -23.80 28.98 -9.77
N GLU A 109 -23.50 28.84 -11.07
CA GLU A 109 -23.84 29.86 -12.07
C GLU A 109 -25.35 29.91 -12.35
N LYS A 110 -26.00 28.74 -12.38
CA LYS A 110 -27.45 28.63 -12.57
C LYS A 110 -28.21 29.29 -11.42
N VAL A 111 -27.79 29.04 -10.18
CA VAL A 111 -28.36 29.68 -8.98
C VAL A 111 -28.11 31.18 -9.00
N LEU A 112 -26.89 31.66 -9.27
CA LEU A 112 -26.61 33.12 -9.33
C LEU A 112 -27.36 33.83 -10.47
N LYS A 113 -27.61 33.14 -11.59
CA LYS A 113 -28.44 33.65 -12.68
C LYS A 113 -29.90 33.76 -12.24
N LEU A 114 -30.43 32.73 -11.59
CA LEU A 114 -31.78 32.73 -11.03
C LEU A 114 -31.96 33.84 -9.97
N MET A 115 -30.96 34.02 -9.10
CA MET A 115 -30.92 35.12 -8.12
C MET A 115 -30.97 36.49 -8.77
N ARG A 116 -30.22 36.69 -9.86
CA ARG A 116 -30.26 37.94 -10.64
C ARG A 116 -31.61 38.16 -11.32
N GLU A 117 -32.19 37.12 -11.91
CA GLU A 117 -33.49 37.17 -12.60
C GLU A 117 -34.64 37.50 -11.63
N LYS A 118 -34.55 36.97 -10.41
CA LYS A 118 -35.50 37.26 -9.30
C LYS A 118 -35.12 38.50 -8.48
N ALA A 119 -34.04 39.21 -8.84
CA ALA A 119 -33.53 40.40 -8.17
C ALA A 119 -33.29 40.24 -6.64
N VAL A 120 -32.81 39.07 -6.24
CA VAL A 120 -32.52 38.71 -4.84
C VAL A 120 -31.02 38.55 -4.63
N GLU A 121 -30.46 38.98 -3.49
CA GLU A 121 -29.02 38.95 -3.25
C GLU A 121 -28.55 37.84 -2.30
N THR A 122 -29.47 37.18 -1.60
CA THR A 122 -29.19 36.07 -0.67
C THR A 122 -29.99 34.82 -1.01
N VAL A 123 -29.50 33.65 -0.57
CA VAL A 123 -30.12 32.35 -0.86
C VAL A 123 -31.48 32.23 -0.18
N GLU A 124 -31.65 32.89 0.96
CA GLU A 124 -32.90 32.98 1.72
C GLU A 124 -33.96 33.77 0.93
N GLN A 125 -33.58 34.91 0.34
CA GLN A 125 -34.49 35.69 -0.52
C GLN A 125 -34.88 34.92 -1.80
N LEU A 126 -33.96 34.14 -2.36
CA LEU A 126 -34.25 33.27 -3.50
C LEU A 126 -35.24 32.16 -3.14
N ARG A 127 -35.09 31.56 -1.96
CA ARG A 127 -36.02 30.55 -1.44
C ARG A 127 -37.43 31.14 -1.32
N ASP A 128 -37.55 32.33 -0.73
CA ASP A 128 -38.85 33.02 -0.56
C ASP A 128 -39.51 33.36 -1.91
N GLU A 129 -38.74 33.75 -2.93
CA GLU A 129 -39.26 34.02 -4.28
C GLU A 129 -39.59 32.75 -5.07
N CYS A 130 -38.87 31.65 -4.85
CA CYS A 130 -39.18 30.36 -5.45
C CYS A 130 -40.44 29.74 -4.85
N GLU A 131 -40.65 29.90 -3.53
CA GLU A 131 -41.89 29.49 -2.86
C GLU A 131 -43.12 30.25 -3.40
N LYS A 132 -42.98 31.53 -3.77
CA LYS A 132 -44.05 32.31 -4.42
C LYS A 132 -44.28 31.98 -5.89
N ALA A 133 -43.26 31.49 -6.60
CA ALA A 133 -43.34 31.13 -8.02
C ALA A 133 -43.85 29.69 -8.26
N GLY A 134 -43.89 28.86 -7.21
CA GLY A 134 -44.38 27.48 -7.25
C GLY A 134 -45.90 27.32 -7.33
N ASP A 135 -46.62 28.34 -7.81
CA ASP A 135 -48.10 28.32 -8.00
C ASP A 135 -48.50 28.00 -9.46
N GLU A 136 -47.56 27.89 -10.39
CA GLU A 136 -47.88 27.76 -11.83
C GLU A 136 -47.88 26.31 -12.38
N ASN A 137 -47.53 25.29 -11.58
CA ASN A 137 -47.68 23.87 -11.96
C ASN A 137 -47.91 23.00 -10.70
N GLU A 138 -49.15 23.05 -10.17
CA GLU A 138 -49.54 22.36 -8.93
C GLU A 138 -49.31 20.83 -8.99
N GLU A 139 -49.55 20.19 -10.13
CA GLU A 139 -49.43 18.73 -10.28
C GLU A 139 -47.99 18.23 -10.14
N GLU A 140 -47.00 18.87 -10.79
CA GLU A 140 -45.58 18.49 -10.68
C GLU A 140 -45.04 18.74 -9.26
N LYS A 141 -45.49 19.82 -8.62
CA LYS A 141 -45.12 20.14 -7.23
C LYS A 141 -45.67 19.09 -6.26
N GLU A 142 -46.93 18.70 -6.43
CA GLU A 142 -47.56 17.69 -5.58
C GLU A 142 -46.93 16.30 -5.76
N GLU A 143 -46.52 15.95 -6.99
CA GLU A 143 -45.83 14.69 -7.28
C GLU A 143 -44.42 14.65 -6.66
N LEU A 144 -43.65 15.74 -6.79
CA LEU A 144 -42.33 15.86 -6.16
C LEU A 144 -42.42 15.92 -4.63
N GLU A 145 -43.44 16.58 -4.05
CA GLU A 145 -43.67 16.59 -2.61
C GLU A 145 -44.01 15.18 -2.09
N LYS A 146 -44.85 14.43 -2.81
CA LYS A 146 -45.14 13.02 -2.48
C LYS A 146 -43.90 12.14 -2.57
N GLU A 147 -43.08 12.31 -3.59
CA GLU A 147 -41.83 11.55 -3.74
C GLU A 147 -40.83 11.89 -2.62
N ASN A 148 -40.69 13.17 -2.27
CA ASN A 148 -39.81 13.63 -1.21
C ASN A 148 -40.26 13.14 0.18
N GLU A 149 -41.57 13.12 0.47
CA GLU A 149 -42.09 12.51 1.70
C GLU A 149 -41.83 11.00 1.76
N LYS A 150 -42.00 10.30 0.63
CA LYS A 150 -41.66 8.87 0.53
C LYS A 150 -40.17 8.61 0.77
N LEU A 151 -39.30 9.48 0.27
CA LEU A 151 -37.86 9.42 0.51
C LEU A 151 -37.51 9.72 1.97
N LYS A 152 -38.18 10.68 2.62
CA LYS A 152 -38.01 10.95 4.06
C LYS A 152 -38.43 9.76 4.92
N GLU A 153 -39.57 9.13 4.60
CA GLU A 153 -40.02 7.92 5.31
C GLU A 153 -39.02 6.77 5.14
N ASN A 154 -38.55 6.54 3.91
CA ASN A 154 -37.54 5.52 3.62
C ASN A 154 -36.23 5.79 4.38
N ASN A 155 -35.73 7.03 4.37
CA ASN A 155 -34.54 7.41 5.14
C ASN A 155 -34.73 7.18 6.64
N LYS A 156 -35.90 7.55 7.19
CA LYS A 156 -36.23 7.32 8.61
C LYS A 156 -36.33 5.82 8.94
N TYR A 157 -36.77 4.99 8.00
CA TYR A 157 -36.78 3.54 8.13
C TYR A 157 -35.35 2.98 8.12
N PHE A 158 -34.52 3.37 7.14
CA PHE A 158 -33.13 2.93 7.06
C PHE A 158 -32.31 3.34 8.28
N GLN A 159 -32.54 4.55 8.81
CA GLN A 159 -31.84 5.04 9.99
C GLN A 159 -32.20 4.22 11.24
N ARG A 160 -33.48 3.86 11.42
CA ARG A 160 -33.91 2.95 12.49
C ARG A 160 -33.34 1.54 12.32
N LEU A 161 -33.33 1.00 11.10
CA LEU A 161 -32.74 -0.31 10.83
C LEU A 161 -31.23 -0.33 11.11
N LEU A 162 -30.53 0.75 10.77
CA LEU A 162 -29.11 0.92 11.08
C LEU A 162 -28.86 0.96 12.59
N GLU A 163 -29.67 1.72 13.33
CA GLU A 163 -29.59 1.81 14.79
C GLU A 163 -29.87 0.44 15.44
N GLU A 164 -30.90 -0.28 15.01
CA GLU A 164 -31.20 -1.64 15.48
C GLU A 164 -30.04 -2.60 15.21
N LYS A 165 -29.45 -2.56 14.01
CA LYS A 165 -28.30 -3.40 13.66
C LYS A 165 -27.05 -3.04 14.46
N ASN A 166 -26.84 -1.76 14.76
CA ASN A 166 -25.73 -1.32 15.61
C ASN A 166 -25.90 -1.81 17.06
N VAL A 167 -27.13 -1.81 17.59
CA VAL A 167 -27.42 -2.37 18.93
C VAL A 167 -27.23 -3.89 18.93
N GLU A 168 -27.73 -4.60 17.93
CA GLU A 168 -27.55 -6.06 17.80
C GLU A 168 -26.06 -6.44 17.73
N MET A 169 -25.27 -5.69 16.95
CA MET A 169 -23.82 -5.87 16.86
C MET A 169 -23.12 -5.56 18.19
N ALA A 170 -23.54 -4.52 18.92
CA ALA A 170 -22.98 -4.20 20.23
C ALA A 170 -23.25 -5.32 21.26
N ASP A 171 -24.46 -5.88 21.26
CA ASP A 171 -24.83 -7.01 22.12
C ASP A 171 -24.08 -8.31 21.75
N GLU A 172 -23.80 -8.54 20.46
CA GLU A 172 -22.95 -9.65 20.02
C GLU A 172 -21.48 -9.46 20.45
N MET A 173 -20.93 -8.25 20.31
CA MET A 173 -19.59 -7.94 20.78
C MET A 173 -19.45 -8.14 22.29
N ALA A 174 -20.40 -7.63 23.08
CA ALA A 174 -20.41 -7.81 24.53
C ALA A 174 -20.50 -9.29 24.95
N ARG A 175 -21.31 -10.10 24.25
CA ARG A 175 -21.38 -11.55 24.48
C ARG A 175 -20.06 -12.25 24.16
N SER A 176 -19.42 -11.89 23.05
CA SER A 176 -18.11 -12.42 22.65
C SER A 176 -17.01 -12.06 23.66
N GLU A 177 -16.98 -10.81 24.13
CA GLU A 177 -16.04 -10.37 25.17
C GLU A 177 -16.23 -11.13 26.49
N ALA A 178 -17.48 -11.31 26.93
CA ALA A 178 -17.80 -12.08 28.14
C ALA A 178 -17.42 -13.57 28.02
N GLU A 179 -17.58 -14.16 26.83
CA GLU A 179 -17.12 -15.53 26.56
C GLU A 179 -15.59 -15.61 26.59
N ARG A 180 -14.90 -14.64 26.00
CA ARG A 180 -13.44 -14.53 26.03
C ARG A 180 -12.91 -14.46 27.46
N GLU A 181 -13.49 -13.60 28.31
CA GLU A 181 -13.13 -13.50 29.73
C GLU A 181 -13.36 -14.82 30.49
N ARG A 182 -14.48 -15.50 30.24
CA ARG A 182 -14.73 -16.84 30.83
C ARG A 182 -13.70 -17.88 30.42
N LEU A 183 -13.34 -17.91 29.13
CA LEU A 183 -12.32 -18.84 28.62
C LEU A 183 -10.94 -18.51 29.18
N GLN A 184 -10.60 -17.22 29.30
CA GLN A 184 -9.34 -16.78 29.89
C GLN A 184 -9.25 -17.18 31.37
N LYS A 185 -10.33 -16.99 32.13
CA LYS A 185 -10.39 -17.46 33.53
C LYS A 185 -10.27 -18.99 33.64
N LYS A 186 -10.93 -19.76 32.77
CA LYS A 186 -10.75 -21.22 32.71
C LYS A 186 -9.32 -21.63 32.37
N LEU A 187 -8.65 -20.86 31.50
CA LEU A 187 -7.25 -21.08 31.14
C LEU A 187 -6.30 -20.80 32.31
N GLU A 188 -6.56 -19.75 33.08
CA GLU A 188 -5.84 -19.43 34.33
C GLU A 188 -6.06 -20.48 35.42
N GLU A 189 -7.26 -21.04 35.51
CA GLU A 189 -7.62 -22.13 36.43
C GLU A 189 -7.03 -23.48 36.02
N MET A 190 -6.71 -23.70 34.73
CA MET A 190 -5.94 -24.86 34.30
C MET A 190 -4.51 -24.73 34.83
N SER A 191 -4.13 -25.59 35.77
CA SER A 191 -2.75 -25.67 36.26
C SER A 191 -1.78 -25.73 35.08
N ALA A 192 -0.82 -24.80 35.02
CA ALA A 192 0.18 -24.73 33.97
C ALA A 192 0.78 -26.12 33.73
N LEU A 193 0.50 -26.69 32.55
CA LEU A 193 1.05 -27.97 32.14
C LEU A 193 2.56 -27.85 32.22
N PRO A 194 3.24 -28.59 33.12
CA PRO A 194 4.66 -28.42 33.31
C PRO A 194 5.37 -29.19 32.20
N ILE A 195 5.31 -28.66 30.97
CA ILE A 195 5.84 -29.26 29.75
C ILE A 195 7.28 -29.72 29.98
N LEU A 196 8.09 -28.88 30.64
CA LEU A 196 9.49 -29.18 30.96
C LEU A 196 9.72 -30.30 31.99
N LYS A 197 8.69 -30.75 32.71
CA LYS A 197 8.75 -31.91 33.61
C LYS A 197 8.39 -33.22 32.91
N LEU A 198 7.88 -33.16 31.67
CA LEU A 198 7.57 -34.35 30.90
C LEU A 198 8.85 -35.10 30.50
N PRO A 199 8.81 -36.44 30.36
CA PRO A 199 9.93 -37.19 29.83
C PRO A 199 10.37 -36.68 28.46
N ILE A 200 11.68 -36.71 28.19
CA ILE A 200 12.28 -36.10 26.99
C ILE A 200 11.70 -36.65 25.67
N ILE A 201 11.31 -37.94 25.66
CA ILE A 201 10.68 -38.59 24.50
C ILE A 201 9.28 -38.01 24.24
N VAL A 202 8.52 -37.72 25.30
CA VAL A 202 7.19 -37.12 25.21
C VAL A 202 7.31 -35.68 24.71
N LEU A 203 8.24 -34.91 25.28
CA LEU A 203 8.58 -33.56 24.82
C LEU A 203 8.93 -33.53 23.33
N MET A 204 9.82 -34.42 22.90
CA MET A 204 10.21 -34.54 21.50
C MET A 204 9.01 -34.85 20.61
N LYS A 205 8.10 -35.74 21.04
CA LYS A 205 6.90 -36.07 20.27
C LYS A 205 5.96 -34.87 20.17
N ILE A 206 5.71 -34.17 21.28
CA ILE A 206 4.88 -32.96 21.33
C ILE A 206 5.42 -31.89 20.37
N LEU A 207 6.70 -31.52 20.50
CA LEU A 207 7.31 -30.45 19.69
C LEU A 207 7.38 -30.79 18.19
N LYS A 208 7.29 -32.06 17.80
CA LYS A 208 7.20 -32.49 16.40
C LYS A 208 5.79 -32.40 15.81
N THR A 209 4.76 -32.44 16.66
CA THR A 209 3.35 -32.39 16.25
C THR A 209 2.73 -31.01 16.29
N ILE A 210 3.26 -30.09 17.10
CA ILE A 210 2.76 -28.73 17.18
C ILE A 210 3.05 -28.00 15.86
N ASP A 211 2.12 -27.13 15.45
CA ASP A 211 2.25 -26.24 14.30
C ASP A 211 3.43 -25.26 14.45
N ILE A 212 3.84 -24.63 13.35
CA ILE A 212 5.04 -23.78 13.38
C ILE A 212 4.81 -22.51 14.18
N ASP A 213 3.64 -21.89 14.05
CA ASP A 213 3.27 -20.68 14.77
C ASP A 213 3.32 -20.86 16.28
N THR A 214 2.73 -21.94 16.82
CA THR A 214 2.80 -22.20 18.26
C THR A 214 4.21 -22.62 18.68
N VAL A 215 4.94 -23.38 17.85
CA VAL A 215 6.33 -23.77 18.16
C VAL A 215 7.26 -22.55 18.27
N ILE A 216 7.09 -21.54 17.41
CA ILE A 216 7.88 -20.29 17.48
C ILE A 216 7.67 -19.63 18.84
N LEU A 217 6.43 -19.50 19.31
CA LEU A 217 6.14 -18.88 20.60
C LEU A 217 6.65 -19.68 21.78
N ILE A 218 6.43 -20.99 21.77
CA ILE A 218 6.96 -21.89 22.79
C ILE A 218 8.48 -21.71 22.90
N SER A 219 9.18 -21.56 21.77
CA SER A 219 10.62 -21.36 21.75
C SER A 219 11.07 -20.01 22.36
N LEU A 220 10.22 -18.99 22.31
CA LEU A 220 10.48 -17.66 22.87
C LEU A 220 10.29 -17.60 24.40
N CYS A 221 9.51 -18.51 24.98
CA CYS A 221 9.24 -18.52 26.42
C CYS A 221 10.48 -18.74 27.31
N SER A 222 11.52 -19.42 26.80
CA SER A 222 12.79 -19.56 27.54
C SER A 222 13.93 -20.06 26.65
N ARG A 223 15.18 -19.76 27.05
CA ARG A 223 16.39 -20.33 26.42
C ARG A 223 16.38 -21.86 26.39
N LYS A 224 15.87 -22.50 27.43
CA LYS A 224 15.78 -23.97 27.48
C LYS A 224 14.82 -24.48 26.40
N MET A 225 13.67 -23.84 26.25
CA MET A 225 12.69 -24.24 25.25
C MET A 225 13.18 -23.98 23.83
N TYR A 226 13.84 -22.84 23.61
CA TYR A 226 14.56 -22.54 22.37
C TYR A 226 15.45 -23.70 21.92
N HIS A 227 16.34 -24.16 22.82
CA HIS A 227 17.25 -25.27 22.50
C HIS A 227 16.52 -26.60 22.30
N LEU A 228 15.43 -26.87 23.01
CA LEU A 228 14.65 -28.09 22.81
C LEU A 228 13.98 -28.08 21.42
N VAL A 229 13.32 -26.99 21.05
CA VAL A 229 12.71 -26.82 19.73
C VAL A 229 13.76 -26.96 18.63
N LYS A 230 14.86 -26.22 18.73
CA LYS A 230 15.95 -26.24 17.74
C LYS A 230 16.52 -27.64 17.51
N ASN A 231 16.62 -28.46 18.55
CA ASN A 231 17.22 -29.79 18.46
C ASN A 231 16.22 -30.90 18.11
N PHE A 232 14.94 -30.76 18.50
CA PHE A 232 13.93 -31.79 18.28
C PHE A 232 13.08 -31.60 17.02
N ARG A 233 13.18 -30.43 16.39
CA ARG A 233 12.58 -30.12 15.09
C ARG A 233 12.94 -31.20 14.06
N ASP A 234 11.94 -31.67 13.32
CA ASP A 234 12.18 -32.58 12.21
C ASP A 234 12.85 -31.85 11.05
N LYS A 235 14.04 -32.31 10.67
CA LYS A 235 14.86 -31.73 9.60
C LYS A 235 14.54 -32.32 8.23
N SER A 236 13.72 -33.37 8.14
CA SER A 236 13.26 -33.88 6.83
C SER A 236 12.21 -32.98 6.19
N VAL A 237 11.59 -32.10 6.97
CA VAL A 237 10.64 -31.11 6.46
C VAL A 237 11.41 -29.92 5.89
N THR A 238 11.33 -29.74 4.58
CA THR A 238 11.91 -28.56 3.93
C THR A 238 11.06 -27.33 4.23
N LEU A 239 11.66 -26.37 4.93
CA LEU A 239 11.06 -25.07 5.23
C LEU A 239 11.75 -23.99 4.42
N ARG A 240 11.02 -22.92 4.13
CA ARG A 240 11.57 -21.72 3.47
C ARG A 240 11.19 -20.49 4.27
N ILE A 241 12.07 -19.49 4.25
CA ILE A 241 11.79 -18.17 4.82
C ILE A 241 11.61 -17.19 3.68
N GLU A 242 10.54 -16.41 3.77
CA GLU A 242 10.26 -15.29 2.88
C GLU A 242 10.09 -14.02 3.73
N ILE A 243 10.59 -12.90 3.23
CA ILE A 243 10.46 -11.59 3.89
C ILE A 243 9.59 -10.70 3.02
N TYR A 244 8.57 -10.10 3.62
CA TYR A 244 7.69 -9.17 2.95
C TYR A 244 7.90 -7.76 3.51
N GLY A 245 8.88 -7.05 2.99
CA GLY A 245 9.28 -5.72 3.49
C GLY A 245 8.33 -4.58 3.14
N ARG A 246 7.33 -4.79 2.27
CA ARG A 246 6.22 -3.83 2.09
C ARG A 246 5.18 -4.00 3.19
N ASP A 247 4.75 -5.24 3.38
CA ASP A 247 3.66 -5.61 4.28
C ASP A 247 4.16 -5.83 5.72
N SER A 248 5.48 -5.79 5.91
CA SER A 248 6.19 -5.89 7.18
C SER A 248 5.98 -7.21 7.92
N TYR A 249 6.21 -8.35 7.26
CA TYR A 249 6.21 -9.65 7.93
C TYR A 249 7.30 -10.61 7.45
N VAL A 250 7.61 -11.59 8.29
CA VAL A 250 8.43 -12.76 7.95
C VAL A 250 7.53 -13.99 7.87
N ARG A 251 7.60 -14.70 6.74
CA ARG A 251 6.79 -15.88 6.48
C ARG A 251 7.65 -17.14 6.48
N VAL A 252 7.20 -18.17 7.22
CA VAL A 252 7.74 -19.53 7.15
C VAL A 252 6.81 -20.36 6.28
N VAL A 253 7.31 -20.79 5.13
CA VAL A 253 6.56 -21.64 4.20
C VAL A 253 6.81 -23.11 4.51
N THR A 254 5.73 -23.87 4.61
CA THR A 254 5.72 -25.32 4.88
C THR A 254 5.13 -26.07 3.69
N PRO A 255 5.25 -27.41 3.63
CA PRO A 255 4.56 -28.21 2.61
C PRO A 255 3.03 -28.06 2.62
N ASN A 256 2.44 -27.70 3.77
CA ASN A 256 1.00 -27.71 3.99
C ASN A 256 0.39 -26.29 4.13
N GLY A 257 1.21 -25.23 4.01
CA GLY A 257 0.75 -23.86 4.22
C GLY A 257 1.89 -22.90 4.53
N TYR A 258 1.59 -21.84 5.27
CA TYR A 258 2.55 -20.84 5.70
C TYR A 258 2.15 -20.25 7.05
N HIS A 259 3.12 -19.68 7.76
CA HIS A 259 2.91 -18.99 9.03
C HIS A 259 3.67 -17.67 9.04
N GLU A 260 3.09 -16.64 9.64
CA GLU A 260 3.59 -15.26 9.55
C GLU A 260 3.82 -14.65 10.91
N VAL A 261 4.89 -13.87 10.99
CA VAL A 261 5.18 -12.98 12.11
C VAL A 261 5.24 -11.57 11.55
N GLU A 262 4.23 -10.77 11.88
CA GLU A 262 4.11 -9.36 11.52
C GLU A 262 4.99 -8.49 12.42
N VAL A 263 5.55 -7.45 11.80
CA VAL A 263 6.45 -6.46 12.40
C VAL A 263 5.75 -5.11 12.29
N MET A 264 5.14 -4.72 13.39
CA MET A 264 4.36 -3.50 13.52
C MET A 264 5.22 -2.37 14.07
N SER A 265 4.85 -1.14 13.70
CA SER A 265 5.50 0.05 14.28
C SER A 265 4.99 0.25 15.70
N GLY A 266 5.88 0.57 16.64
CA GLY A 266 5.51 0.91 18.02
C GLY A 266 4.81 2.26 18.20
N GLU A 267 4.21 2.86 17.18
CA GLU A 267 3.58 4.17 17.31
C GLU A 267 2.09 4.07 17.71
N LYS A 268 1.75 4.66 18.86
CA LYS A 268 0.39 5.04 19.32
C LYS A 268 -0.54 3.96 19.87
N GLU A 269 -0.03 2.87 20.44
CA GLU A 269 -0.85 2.01 21.31
C GLU A 269 -0.24 1.87 22.71
N ASP A 270 -1.11 1.78 23.72
CA ASP A 270 -0.69 1.58 25.10
C ASP A 270 -0.26 0.10 25.29
N PHE A 271 0.97 -0.22 24.91
CA PHE A 271 1.54 -1.57 25.04
C PHE A 271 1.85 -1.96 26.49
N ARG A 272 1.54 -1.13 27.50
CA ARG A 272 1.86 -1.41 28.91
C ARG A 272 1.32 -2.74 29.43
N ASN A 273 0.26 -3.25 28.79
CA ASN A 273 -0.40 -4.51 29.17
C ASN A 273 -0.08 -5.70 28.24
N LEU A 274 0.73 -5.51 27.20
CA LEU A 274 1.10 -6.61 26.30
C LEU A 274 2.23 -7.45 26.89
N GLU A 275 2.19 -8.75 26.60
CA GLU A 275 3.30 -9.65 26.92
C GLU A 275 4.54 -9.24 26.14
N GLN A 276 5.70 -9.30 26.80
CA GLN A 276 6.98 -8.98 26.18
C GLN A 276 7.83 -10.24 26.04
N LEU A 277 8.38 -10.46 24.85
CA LEU A 277 9.25 -11.59 24.56
C LEU A 277 10.60 -11.12 24.04
N ASN A 278 11.65 -11.90 24.34
CA ASN A 278 12.98 -11.62 23.83
C ASN A 278 13.17 -12.24 22.45
N ILE A 279 13.26 -11.41 21.42
CA ILE A 279 13.58 -11.80 20.05
C ILE A 279 14.97 -11.28 19.70
N ASN A 280 15.93 -12.20 19.62
CA ASN A 280 17.33 -11.91 19.26
C ASN A 280 17.98 -10.79 20.09
N GLY A 281 17.71 -10.76 21.41
CA GLY A 281 18.24 -9.74 22.32
C GLY A 281 17.32 -8.56 22.57
N HIS A 282 16.27 -8.37 21.76
CA HIS A 282 15.31 -7.27 21.89
C HIS A 282 14.10 -7.73 22.68
N LEU A 283 13.75 -6.99 23.73
CA LEU A 283 12.53 -7.22 24.49
C LEU A 283 11.40 -6.45 23.79
N VAL A 284 10.50 -7.18 23.13
CA VAL A 284 9.46 -6.59 22.27
C VAL A 284 8.07 -7.01 22.72
N PRO A 285 7.07 -6.10 22.70
CA PRO A 285 5.68 -6.46 22.91
C PRO A 285 5.19 -7.39 21.79
N ILE A 286 4.30 -8.31 22.16
CA ILE A 286 3.65 -9.24 21.23
C ILE A 286 2.13 -9.25 21.42
N ASP A 287 1.38 -9.44 20.34
CA ASP A 287 -0.06 -9.70 20.37
C ASP A 287 -0.46 -10.78 19.33
N ARG A 288 -1.57 -11.47 19.57
CA ARG A 288 -2.23 -12.27 18.52
C ARG A 288 -2.95 -11.29 17.60
N SER A 289 -2.74 -11.43 16.29
CA SER A 289 -3.47 -10.58 15.35
C SER A 289 -4.98 -10.73 15.55
N ARG A 290 -5.67 -9.59 15.67
CA ARG A 290 -7.14 -9.58 15.79
C ARG A 290 -7.84 -9.83 14.46
N LYS A 291 -7.10 -9.78 13.35
CA LYS A 291 -7.65 -9.79 11.98
C LYS A 291 -7.43 -11.10 11.25
N HIS A 292 -6.36 -11.83 11.57
CA HIS A 292 -5.95 -13.02 10.85
C HIS A 292 -5.58 -14.16 11.81
N ASP A 293 -6.25 -15.30 11.67
CA ASP A 293 -5.86 -16.53 12.35
C ASP A 293 -4.44 -16.93 11.90
N HIS A 294 -3.60 -17.37 12.85
CA HIS A 294 -2.20 -17.79 12.65
C HIS A 294 -1.18 -16.68 12.36
N VAL A 295 -1.53 -15.41 12.62
CA VAL A 295 -0.60 -14.27 12.49
C VAL A 295 -0.34 -13.66 13.86
N TRP A 296 0.94 -13.45 14.16
CA TRP A 296 1.38 -12.82 15.40
C TRP A 296 2.02 -11.48 15.09
N GLU A 297 1.65 -10.47 15.87
CA GLU A 297 2.16 -9.11 15.72
C GLU A 297 3.25 -8.89 16.76
N THR A 298 4.39 -8.37 16.31
CA THR A 298 5.51 -7.95 17.14
C THR A 298 5.76 -6.47 16.92
N TYR A 299 5.95 -5.70 17.99
CA TYR A 299 6.03 -4.24 17.90
C TYR A 299 7.47 -3.75 18.05
N TRP A 300 7.93 -2.94 17.09
CA TRP A 300 9.31 -2.50 16.97
C TRP A 300 9.40 -1.00 16.67
N ASP A 301 10.44 -0.35 17.18
CA ASP A 301 10.75 1.05 16.87
C ASP A 301 11.24 1.20 15.42
N ASP A 302 12.17 0.34 14.99
CA ASP A 302 12.60 0.22 13.58
C ASP A 302 12.10 -1.09 12.97
N LYS A 303 11.21 -0.98 11.97
CA LYS A 303 10.66 -2.14 11.25
C LYS A 303 11.72 -2.97 10.53
N VAL A 304 12.80 -2.34 10.03
CA VAL A 304 13.88 -3.06 9.37
C VAL A 304 14.64 -3.91 10.39
N GLU A 305 14.88 -3.38 11.58
CA GLU A 305 15.48 -4.11 12.69
C GLU A 305 14.58 -5.26 13.17
N GLY A 306 13.27 -5.02 13.25
CA GLY A 306 12.31 -6.06 13.59
C GLY A 306 12.27 -7.20 12.57
N LEU A 307 12.15 -6.88 11.28
CA LEU A 307 12.18 -7.87 10.20
C LEU A 307 13.49 -8.67 10.21
N HIS A 308 14.62 -8.00 10.41
CA HIS A 308 15.91 -8.65 10.51
C HIS A 308 15.99 -9.59 11.72
N SER A 309 15.59 -9.12 12.91
CA SER A 309 15.65 -9.88 14.16
C SER A 309 14.74 -11.11 14.16
N VAL A 310 13.52 -10.96 13.65
CA VAL A 310 12.57 -12.07 13.49
C VAL A 310 13.12 -13.09 12.48
N MET A 311 13.65 -12.62 11.34
CA MET A 311 14.25 -13.48 10.33
C MET A 311 15.45 -14.27 10.89
N GLU A 312 16.36 -13.63 11.62
CA GLU A 312 17.51 -14.29 12.23
C GLU A 312 17.08 -15.33 13.27
N TYR A 313 16.12 -14.97 14.13
CA TYR A 313 15.59 -15.89 15.14
C TYR A 313 15.00 -17.15 14.52
N ILE A 314 14.09 -16.99 13.55
CA ILE A 314 13.44 -18.11 12.85
C ILE A 314 14.46 -18.94 12.07
N SER A 315 15.42 -18.27 11.43
CA SER A 315 16.50 -18.93 10.70
C SER A 315 17.34 -19.83 11.61
N ASP A 316 17.76 -19.33 12.78
CA ASP A 316 18.57 -20.13 13.71
C ASP A 316 17.74 -21.24 14.38
N LEU A 317 16.48 -20.95 14.73
CA LEU A 317 15.57 -21.90 15.36
C LEU A 317 15.32 -23.14 14.47
N PHE A 318 15.17 -22.93 13.15
CA PHE A 318 14.88 -24.00 12.20
C PHE A 318 16.09 -24.43 11.35
N GLY A 319 17.26 -23.83 11.57
CA GLY A 319 18.46 -24.12 10.80
C GLY A 319 18.36 -23.76 9.31
N ILE A 320 17.54 -22.76 8.98
CA ILE A 320 17.31 -22.30 7.61
C ILE A 320 18.40 -21.29 7.26
N LYS A 321 19.22 -21.63 6.26
CA LYS A 321 20.36 -20.79 5.86
C LYS A 321 19.99 -19.72 4.85
N ILE A 322 18.98 -19.98 4.03
CA ILE A 322 18.64 -19.19 2.85
C ILE A 322 17.23 -18.62 2.99
N VAL A 323 17.11 -17.30 2.87
CA VAL A 323 15.84 -16.60 2.64
C VAL A 323 15.54 -16.69 1.16
N THR A 324 14.44 -17.36 0.80
CA THR A 324 14.16 -17.70 -0.60
C THR A 324 13.56 -16.55 -1.38
N LYS A 325 12.81 -15.67 -0.71
CA LYS A 325 12.14 -14.54 -1.32
C LYS A 325 12.19 -13.33 -0.41
N ILE A 326 12.43 -12.16 -1.00
CA ILE A 326 12.28 -10.87 -0.34
C ILE A 326 11.46 -9.93 -1.22
N THR A 327 10.49 -9.27 -0.61
CA THR A 327 9.84 -8.08 -1.18
C THR A 327 10.38 -6.88 -0.43
N VAL A 328 10.69 -5.81 -1.16
CA VAL A 328 11.20 -4.57 -0.54
C VAL A 328 10.23 -3.43 -0.81
N SER A 329 10.27 -2.43 0.06
CA SER A 329 9.71 -1.10 -0.12
C SER A 329 10.85 -0.07 0.03
N LEU A 330 10.58 1.21 -0.22
CA LEU A 330 11.58 2.26 -0.06
C LEU A 330 12.19 2.28 1.36
N GLY A 331 11.36 2.02 2.37
CA GLY A 331 11.78 1.97 3.78
C GLY A 331 12.55 0.70 4.17
N THR A 332 12.44 -0.39 3.38
CA THR A 332 13.04 -1.69 3.73
C THR A 332 14.17 -2.15 2.81
N MET A 333 14.64 -1.28 1.90
CA MET A 333 15.75 -1.61 1.00
C MET A 333 17.04 -1.99 1.74
N ARG A 334 17.27 -1.47 2.95
CA ARG A 334 18.43 -1.80 3.81
C ARG A 334 18.50 -3.30 4.17
N LEU A 335 17.39 -4.04 4.11
CA LEU A 335 17.41 -5.50 4.29
C LEU A 335 18.19 -6.23 3.20
N LEU A 336 18.36 -5.63 2.02
CA LEU A 336 19.11 -6.23 0.93
C LEU A 336 20.60 -6.30 1.24
N ASP A 337 21.15 -5.34 1.98
CA ASP A 337 22.55 -5.37 2.43
C ASP A 337 22.79 -6.59 3.33
N VAL A 338 21.90 -6.80 4.30
CA VAL A 338 21.93 -7.96 5.21
C VAL A 338 21.88 -9.28 4.42
N LEU A 339 20.94 -9.40 3.47
CA LEU A 339 20.82 -10.63 2.67
C LEU A 339 22.01 -10.82 1.73
N LYS A 340 22.57 -9.74 1.19
CA LYS A 340 23.75 -9.80 0.33
C LYS A 340 24.97 -10.32 1.09
N GLU A 341 25.17 -9.89 2.33
CA GLU A 341 26.24 -10.40 3.20
C GLU A 341 26.01 -11.87 3.58
N ARG A 342 24.77 -12.25 3.91
CA ARG A 342 24.42 -13.60 4.37
C ARG A 342 24.46 -14.65 3.25
N GLN A 343 23.87 -14.36 2.09
CA GLN A 343 23.56 -15.35 1.05
C GLN A 343 23.85 -14.87 -0.39
N ARG A 344 24.57 -13.74 -0.54
CA ARG A 344 24.98 -13.15 -1.81
C ARG A 344 23.80 -12.82 -2.72
N ASN A 345 23.51 -13.67 -3.70
CA ASN A 345 22.45 -13.46 -4.71
C ASN A 345 21.43 -14.59 -4.78
N VAL A 346 21.45 -15.51 -3.81
CA VAL A 346 20.60 -16.70 -3.80
C VAL A 346 19.26 -16.38 -3.16
N PHE A 347 18.46 -15.54 -3.83
CA PHE A 347 17.09 -15.20 -3.45
C PHE A 347 16.29 -14.67 -4.63
N GLU A 348 14.96 -14.71 -4.52
CA GLU A 348 14.04 -13.95 -5.35
C GLU A 348 13.85 -12.55 -4.75
N LEU A 349 14.06 -11.51 -5.55
CA LEU A 349 13.77 -10.13 -5.20
C LEU A 349 12.53 -9.65 -5.96
N ALA A 350 11.53 -9.16 -5.23
CA ALA A 350 10.32 -8.61 -5.83
C ALA A 350 10.03 -7.17 -5.38
N THR A 351 9.51 -6.35 -6.29
CA THR A 351 8.97 -5.02 -6.00
C THR A 351 7.55 -4.91 -6.52
N TYR A 352 6.64 -4.38 -5.68
CA TYR A 352 5.21 -4.23 -6.01
C TYR A 352 4.80 -2.77 -6.25
N PHE A 353 5.76 -1.91 -6.54
CA PHE A 353 5.56 -0.50 -6.87
C PHE A 353 6.48 -0.13 -8.03
N ARG A 354 6.22 1.03 -8.64
CA ARG A 354 7.04 1.54 -9.73
C ARG A 354 8.31 2.18 -9.15
N LEU A 355 9.46 1.68 -9.58
CA LEU A 355 10.77 2.22 -9.21
C LEU A 355 11.07 3.49 -10.02
N ASN A 356 11.74 4.45 -9.39
CA ASN A 356 12.40 5.54 -10.11
C ASN A 356 13.75 5.09 -10.69
N GLU A 357 14.41 5.95 -11.45
CA GLU A 357 15.67 5.62 -12.14
C GLU A 357 16.80 5.25 -11.17
N LYS A 358 16.94 6.00 -10.07
CA LYS A 358 17.97 5.74 -9.05
C LYS A 358 17.74 4.40 -8.35
N GLU A 359 16.49 4.11 -7.98
CA GLU A 359 16.10 2.85 -7.34
C GLU A 359 16.27 1.65 -8.28
N SER A 360 15.94 1.83 -9.55
CA SER A 360 16.09 0.80 -10.59
C SER A 360 17.56 0.39 -10.73
N HIS A 361 18.46 1.37 -10.83
CA HIS A 361 19.89 1.14 -10.85
C HIS A 361 20.40 0.55 -9.53
N LEU A 362 19.95 1.09 -8.39
CA LEU A 362 20.32 0.55 -7.07
C LEU A 362 19.99 -0.95 -6.97
N ILE A 363 18.78 -1.36 -7.35
CA ILE A 363 18.38 -2.77 -7.30
C ILE A 363 19.17 -3.61 -8.30
N LEU A 364 19.14 -3.24 -9.58
CA LEU A 364 19.64 -4.10 -10.65
C LEU A 364 21.18 -4.13 -10.71
N ASP A 365 21.86 -3.03 -10.34
CA ASP A 365 23.33 -2.94 -10.36
C ASP A 365 23.96 -3.42 -9.03
N ASN A 366 23.35 -3.15 -7.86
CA ASN A 366 23.97 -3.45 -6.55
C ASN A 366 23.47 -4.73 -5.88
N TYR A 367 22.29 -5.23 -6.27
CA TYR A 367 21.66 -6.43 -5.70
C TYR A 367 21.24 -7.42 -6.81
N PRO A 368 22.20 -8.04 -7.52
CA PRO A 368 21.92 -8.88 -8.67
C PRO A 368 21.38 -10.26 -8.25
N ALA A 369 20.17 -10.27 -7.69
CA ALA A 369 19.43 -11.47 -7.33
C ALA A 369 19.24 -12.37 -8.56
N LYS A 370 19.25 -13.69 -8.37
CA LYS A 370 19.04 -14.63 -9.48
C LYS A 370 17.66 -14.48 -10.11
N VAL A 371 16.64 -14.22 -9.29
CA VAL A 371 15.27 -14.03 -9.75
C VAL A 371 14.84 -12.62 -9.36
N ILE A 372 14.42 -11.82 -10.34
CA ILE A 372 14.01 -10.43 -10.15
C ILE A 372 12.62 -10.25 -10.73
N ARG A 373 11.69 -9.74 -9.92
CA ARG A 373 10.32 -9.42 -10.32
C ARG A 373 10.01 -7.96 -10.01
N ILE A 374 9.90 -7.14 -11.05
CA ILE A 374 9.70 -5.69 -10.90
C ILE A 374 8.33 -5.31 -11.42
N SER A 375 7.49 -4.73 -10.55
CA SER A 375 6.17 -4.25 -10.93
C SER A 375 6.24 -3.09 -11.93
N GLY A 376 7.20 -2.17 -11.77
CA GLY A 376 7.41 -1.15 -12.78
C GLY A 376 8.77 -0.49 -12.74
N LEU A 377 9.28 -0.19 -13.93
CA LEU A 377 10.49 0.59 -14.18
C LEU A 377 10.13 1.96 -14.80
N PRO A 378 11.07 2.92 -14.79
CA PRO A 378 10.92 4.16 -15.54
C PRO A 378 10.65 3.90 -17.02
N HIS A 379 9.97 4.85 -17.67
CA HIS A 379 9.72 4.75 -19.10
C HIS A 379 11.05 4.70 -19.86
N ASN A 380 11.13 3.82 -20.86
CA ASN A 380 12.34 3.59 -21.66
C ASN A 380 13.60 3.22 -20.85
N PHE A 381 13.45 2.63 -19.66
CA PHE A 381 14.59 2.12 -18.91
C PHE A 381 15.32 1.02 -19.69
N PRO A 382 16.66 1.13 -19.91
CA PRO A 382 17.41 0.18 -20.73
C PRO A 382 17.68 -1.12 -19.97
N ILE A 383 16.82 -2.12 -20.18
CA ILE A 383 16.89 -3.39 -19.44
C ILE A 383 17.93 -4.37 -20.02
N GLY A 384 18.29 -4.21 -21.30
CA GLY A 384 19.07 -5.20 -22.07
C GLY A 384 20.36 -5.65 -21.39
N LYS A 385 21.10 -4.73 -20.75
CA LYS A 385 22.38 -5.03 -20.08
C LYS A 385 22.26 -6.02 -18.91
N TYR A 386 21.07 -6.17 -18.33
CA TYR A 386 20.82 -7.05 -17.17
C TYR A 386 20.42 -8.48 -17.57
N LEU A 387 20.05 -8.70 -18.83
CA LEU A 387 19.59 -10.01 -19.32
C LEU A 387 20.71 -11.06 -19.40
N GLN A 388 21.96 -10.68 -19.16
CA GLN A 388 23.09 -11.61 -19.12
C GLN A 388 23.41 -12.11 -17.71
N THR A 389 23.02 -11.36 -16.68
CA THR A 389 23.41 -11.62 -15.28
C THR A 389 22.30 -12.27 -14.45
N VAL A 390 21.03 -12.06 -14.84
CA VAL A 390 19.86 -12.55 -14.13
C VAL A 390 19.43 -13.92 -14.68
N ASP A 391 19.02 -14.84 -13.80
CA ASP A 391 18.48 -16.14 -14.22
C ASP A 391 17.01 -16.01 -14.64
N SER A 392 16.19 -15.30 -13.87
CA SER A 392 14.78 -15.04 -14.22
C SER A 392 14.42 -13.58 -14.02
N LEU A 393 13.87 -12.94 -15.04
CA LEU A 393 13.44 -11.54 -14.99
C LEU A 393 11.97 -11.38 -15.39
N THR A 394 11.19 -10.73 -14.52
CA THR A 394 9.83 -10.29 -14.81
C THR A 394 9.74 -8.78 -14.66
N VAL A 395 9.23 -8.09 -15.68
CA VAL A 395 8.98 -6.64 -15.62
C VAL A 395 7.56 -6.33 -16.13
N ASN A 396 6.72 -5.78 -15.25
CA ASN A 396 5.32 -5.47 -15.55
C ASN A 396 5.13 -4.02 -16.07
N SER A 397 6.12 -3.49 -16.77
CA SER A 397 6.09 -2.15 -17.39
C SER A 397 6.88 -2.14 -18.70
N LYS A 398 6.50 -1.26 -19.63
CA LYS A 398 7.23 -1.09 -20.89
C LYS A 398 8.66 -0.58 -20.62
N VAL A 399 9.65 -1.31 -21.11
CA VAL A 399 11.10 -0.99 -21.00
C VAL A 399 11.73 -0.76 -22.37
N LEU A 400 12.91 -0.12 -22.39
CA LEU A 400 13.72 -0.03 -23.60
C LEU A 400 14.52 -1.33 -23.76
N ILE A 401 14.22 -2.06 -24.82
CA ILE A 401 14.87 -3.31 -25.19
C ILE A 401 14.86 -3.45 -26.71
N THR A 402 15.96 -3.95 -27.27
CA THR A 402 16.07 -4.24 -28.70
C THR A 402 16.01 -5.75 -28.97
N LEU A 403 15.71 -6.14 -30.21
CA LEU A 403 15.81 -7.54 -30.63
C LEU A 403 17.22 -8.11 -30.40
N ASP A 404 18.26 -7.32 -30.64
CA ASP A 404 19.65 -7.76 -30.44
C ASP A 404 19.98 -8.00 -28.96
N ASP A 405 19.39 -7.24 -28.03
CA ASP A 405 19.52 -7.50 -26.59
C ASP A 405 18.88 -8.86 -26.23
N LEU A 406 17.70 -9.14 -26.78
CA LEU A 406 17.01 -10.42 -26.58
C LEU A 406 17.79 -11.60 -27.18
N LEU A 407 18.34 -11.46 -28.39
CA LEU A 407 19.15 -12.52 -29.01
C LEU A 407 20.45 -12.82 -28.24
N LYS A 408 20.94 -11.87 -27.43
CA LYS A 408 22.16 -12.02 -26.60
C LYS A 408 21.87 -12.38 -25.15
N MET A 409 20.60 -12.57 -24.76
CA MET A 409 20.25 -12.86 -23.38
C MET A 409 20.76 -14.23 -22.92
N ASN A 410 21.00 -14.36 -21.62
CA ASN A 410 21.43 -15.61 -20.99
C ASN A 410 20.53 -16.02 -19.80
N CYS A 411 19.30 -15.49 -19.79
CA CYS A 411 18.26 -15.83 -18.83
C CYS A 411 17.79 -17.29 -19.02
N VAL A 412 17.26 -17.85 -17.94
CA VAL A 412 16.42 -19.05 -17.92
C VAL A 412 14.97 -18.68 -18.23
N ASP A 413 14.45 -17.63 -17.58
CA ASP A 413 13.07 -17.19 -17.77
C ASP A 413 13.00 -15.68 -18.00
N LEU A 414 12.17 -15.24 -18.95
CA LEU A 414 11.96 -13.82 -19.26
C LEU A 414 10.49 -13.50 -19.50
N PHE A 415 9.98 -12.48 -18.81
CA PHE A 415 8.60 -12.01 -18.91
C PHE A 415 8.57 -10.49 -19.13
N LEU A 416 8.20 -10.06 -20.34
CA LEU A 416 8.09 -8.66 -20.73
C LEU A 416 6.73 -8.39 -21.40
N SER A 417 5.64 -8.65 -20.67
CA SER A 417 4.25 -8.58 -21.18
C SER A 417 3.74 -7.17 -21.52
N ARG A 418 4.53 -6.12 -21.26
CA ARG A 418 4.19 -4.73 -21.60
C ARG A 418 5.01 -4.18 -22.78
N ASN A 419 5.88 -5.00 -23.36
CA ASN A 419 6.64 -4.67 -24.55
C ASN A 419 5.96 -5.31 -25.76
N ARG A 420 5.56 -4.47 -26.71
CA ARG A 420 4.94 -4.88 -27.97
C ARG A 420 6.03 -5.19 -28.99
N PHE A 421 6.07 -6.43 -29.45
CA PHE A 421 6.97 -6.91 -30.49
C PHE A 421 6.19 -7.18 -31.78
N THR A 422 6.89 -7.17 -32.90
CA THR A 422 6.33 -7.51 -34.21
C THR A 422 6.42 -9.01 -34.49
N GLY A 423 5.54 -9.54 -35.34
CA GLY A 423 5.62 -10.94 -35.80
C GLY A 423 7.00 -11.31 -36.37
N THR A 424 7.64 -10.39 -37.10
CA THR A 424 8.99 -10.59 -37.67
C THR A 424 10.07 -10.75 -36.61
N GLU A 425 10.02 -9.96 -35.53
CA GLU A 425 10.95 -10.08 -34.40
C GLU A 425 10.77 -11.42 -33.68
N ILE A 426 9.52 -11.82 -33.44
CA ILE A 426 9.20 -13.11 -32.81
C ILE A 426 9.65 -14.28 -33.68
N LYS A 427 9.39 -14.23 -35.00
CA LYS A 427 9.88 -15.24 -35.95
C LYS A 427 11.39 -15.42 -35.84
N ARG A 428 12.14 -14.33 -35.78
CA ARG A 428 13.61 -14.37 -35.63
C ARG A 428 14.05 -14.92 -34.27
N LEU A 429 13.37 -14.59 -33.17
CA LEU A 429 13.64 -15.16 -31.85
C LEU A 429 13.41 -16.67 -31.83
N LEU A 430 12.29 -17.13 -32.39
CA LEU A 430 11.94 -18.55 -32.43
C LEU A 430 12.89 -19.35 -33.32
N GLN A 431 13.25 -18.83 -34.51
CA GLN A 431 14.27 -19.44 -35.36
C GLN A 431 15.62 -19.56 -34.64
N HIS A 432 16.03 -18.52 -33.91
CA HIS A 432 17.24 -18.56 -33.10
C HIS A 432 17.16 -19.60 -31.98
N TRP A 433 16.00 -19.73 -31.32
CA TRP A 433 15.78 -20.76 -30.31
C TRP A 433 15.86 -22.17 -30.92
N ALA A 434 15.21 -22.40 -32.06
CA ALA A 434 15.13 -23.70 -32.72
C ALA A 434 16.51 -24.28 -33.08
N ILE A 435 17.48 -23.43 -33.43
CA ILE A 435 18.87 -23.85 -33.71
C ILE A 435 19.75 -23.95 -32.45
N GLY A 436 19.16 -23.83 -31.26
CA GLY A 436 19.87 -23.90 -29.97
C GLY A 436 20.61 -22.62 -29.58
N GLY A 437 20.25 -21.48 -30.16
CA GLY A 437 20.87 -20.18 -29.88
C GLY A 437 20.71 -19.75 -28.41
N PHE A 438 19.55 -20.04 -27.80
CA PHE A 438 19.33 -19.85 -26.37
C PHE A 438 19.71 -21.09 -25.56
N LYS A 439 20.91 -21.08 -24.97
CA LYS A 439 21.44 -22.24 -24.24
C LYS A 439 20.72 -22.56 -22.93
N ARG A 440 20.15 -21.56 -22.26
CA ARG A 440 19.58 -21.67 -20.91
C ARG A 440 18.07 -21.41 -20.84
N LEU A 441 17.52 -20.74 -21.85
CA LEU A 441 16.13 -20.29 -21.86
C LEU A 441 15.17 -21.48 -21.80
N LYS A 442 14.27 -21.44 -20.83
CA LYS A 442 13.20 -22.42 -20.62
C LYS A 442 11.82 -21.80 -20.82
N TYR A 443 11.67 -20.53 -20.44
CA TYR A 443 10.39 -19.82 -20.57
C TYR A 443 10.58 -18.40 -21.09
N LEU A 444 9.73 -18.01 -22.04
CA LEU A 444 9.72 -16.67 -22.64
C LEU A 444 8.27 -16.23 -22.85
N GLU A 445 7.93 -15.06 -22.32
CA GLU A 445 6.61 -14.44 -22.48
C GLU A 445 6.75 -12.99 -22.91
N LEU A 446 6.19 -12.68 -24.09
CA LEU A 446 6.25 -11.40 -24.77
C LEU A 446 4.88 -11.08 -25.37
N ASP A 447 4.55 -9.79 -25.46
CA ASP A 447 3.33 -9.32 -26.13
C ASP A 447 3.62 -9.03 -27.61
N VAL A 448 2.73 -9.44 -28.50
CA VAL A 448 2.96 -9.40 -29.95
C VAL A 448 1.78 -8.76 -30.65
N GLU A 449 2.05 -7.73 -31.46
CA GLU A 449 1.03 -7.08 -32.29
C GLU A 449 0.85 -7.85 -33.61
N ASP A 450 -0.41 -7.99 -34.03
CA ASP A 450 -0.82 -8.51 -35.34
C ASP A 450 -0.12 -9.83 -35.74
N LEU A 451 -0.08 -10.79 -34.81
CA LEU A 451 0.58 -12.08 -35.00
C LEU A 451 -0.11 -12.94 -36.06
N ASN A 452 0.52 -13.06 -37.24
CA ASN A 452 0.17 -14.09 -38.22
C ASN A 452 0.90 -15.40 -37.88
N MET A 453 0.17 -16.36 -37.32
CA MET A 453 0.73 -17.66 -36.93
C MET A 453 1.30 -18.45 -38.11
N GLU A 454 0.70 -18.38 -39.30
CA GLU A 454 1.19 -19.12 -40.47
C GLU A 454 2.56 -18.64 -40.93
N ASP A 455 2.78 -17.31 -40.96
CA ASP A 455 4.07 -16.74 -41.35
C ASP A 455 5.16 -16.98 -40.27
N VAL A 456 4.80 -16.83 -38.99
CA VAL A 456 5.75 -16.94 -37.88
C VAL A 456 6.18 -18.39 -37.65
N PHE A 457 5.24 -19.34 -37.73
CA PHE A 457 5.51 -20.75 -37.44
C PHE A 457 5.70 -21.62 -38.69
N GLY A 458 5.45 -21.12 -39.90
CA GLY A 458 5.44 -21.93 -41.13
C GLY A 458 6.76 -22.65 -41.43
N GLU A 459 7.89 -22.10 -41.00
CA GLU A 459 9.22 -22.71 -41.17
C GLU A 459 9.68 -23.52 -39.94
N LEU A 460 8.92 -23.50 -38.85
CA LEU A 460 9.26 -24.16 -37.59
C LEU A 460 8.45 -25.44 -37.44
N THR A 461 9.12 -26.54 -37.09
CA THR A 461 8.41 -27.76 -36.67
C THR A 461 7.75 -27.48 -35.32
N HIS A 462 6.42 -27.40 -35.31
CA HIS A 462 5.64 -27.08 -34.11
C HIS A 462 4.41 -28.00 -34.01
N SER A 463 3.92 -28.19 -32.79
CA SER A 463 2.67 -28.87 -32.50
C SER A 463 1.79 -27.94 -31.68
N GLN A 464 0.58 -27.65 -32.16
CA GLN A 464 -0.37 -26.83 -31.42
C GLN A 464 -0.92 -27.64 -30.23
N MET A 465 -0.77 -27.11 -29.01
CA MET A 465 -1.41 -27.69 -27.83
C MET A 465 -2.79 -27.06 -27.66
N THR A 466 -3.82 -27.88 -27.54
CA THR A 466 -5.23 -27.45 -27.37
C THR A 466 -5.65 -27.29 -25.92
N GLU A 467 -4.79 -27.62 -24.96
CA GLU A 467 -5.05 -27.49 -23.53
C GLU A 467 -4.26 -26.31 -22.93
N ASN A 468 -4.95 -25.47 -22.14
CA ASN A 468 -4.31 -24.43 -21.34
C ASN A 468 -3.41 -25.08 -20.29
N ARG A 469 -2.09 -25.01 -20.46
CA ARG A 469 -1.13 -25.35 -19.42
C ARG A 469 -0.75 -24.09 -18.65
N THR A 470 -1.03 -24.10 -17.35
CA THR A 470 -0.45 -23.13 -16.43
C THR A 470 0.98 -23.55 -16.10
N TYR A 471 1.96 -22.78 -16.56
CA TYR A 471 3.34 -22.91 -16.11
C TYR A 471 3.44 -22.25 -14.71
N LYS A 472 3.97 -22.99 -13.73
CA LYS A 472 4.07 -22.56 -12.32
C LYS A 472 5.26 -21.63 -12.08
#